data_AF-A0A7V9GGE2-F1
#
_entry.id   AF-A0A7V9GGE2-F1
#
_cell.length_a   1.000
_cell.length_b   1.000
_cell.length_c   1.000
_cell.angle_alpha   90.00
_cell.angle_beta   90.00
_cell.angle_gamma   90.00
#
_symmetry.space_group_name_H-M   'P 1'
#
loop_
_entity.id
_entity.type
_entity.pdbx_description
1 polymer ?
#
loop_
_entity_poly.entity_id
_entity_poly.type
_entity_poly.pdbx_seq_one_letter_code
_entity_poly.pdbx_strand_id
1 'polypeptide(L)'
;MGAVAVVFVSFVAMEPVAYLAHRFVMHGRHRGARWHVSHHRPRRDRFEDNDRYPFVLAAITILAIAAGTSSASFRVLAWVGAGVTLYGATYLFVHDVYIHRRIARFTWRCRPLDAVREAHRIHHLWGGEPYGFLVPIVPATLRERSRTVDRDPLATEGRRTRFEPAA
;
A
#
# COMPACT_ATOMS: atom_id res chain seq x y z
N MET A 1 -15.05 9.90 23.48
CA MET A 1 -13.71 9.86 22.83
C MET A 1 -13.46 11.19 22.13
N GLY A 2 -12.29 11.81 22.30
CA GLY A 2 -11.96 13.05 21.60
C GLY A 2 -11.72 12.82 20.10
N ALA A 3 -11.85 13.87 19.28
CA ALA A 3 -11.67 13.79 17.83
C ALA A 3 -10.31 13.18 17.42
N VAL A 4 -9.22 13.58 18.10
CA VAL A 4 -7.87 13.04 17.89
C VAL A 4 -7.83 11.52 18.10
N ALA A 5 -8.50 11.02 19.15
CA ALA A 5 -8.54 9.59 19.42
C ALA A 5 -9.30 8.83 18.31
N VAL A 6 -10.41 9.39 17.81
CA VAL A 6 -11.15 8.79 16.69
C VAL A 6 -10.29 8.73 15.44
N VAL A 7 -9.62 9.84 15.08
CA VAL A 7 -8.70 9.90 13.94
C VAL A 7 -7.59 8.85 14.06
N PHE A 8 -6.94 8.77 15.22
CA PHE A 8 -5.85 7.83 15.46
C PHE A 8 -6.32 6.37 15.39
N VAL A 9 -7.46 6.04 16.03
CA VAL A 9 -8.03 4.69 15.97
C VAL A 9 -8.42 4.32 14.55
N SER A 10 -9.04 5.23 13.79
CA SER A 10 -9.38 5.00 12.38
C SER A 10 -8.13 4.81 11.51
N PHE A 11 -7.06 5.58 11.75
CA PHE A 11 -5.79 5.40 11.06
C PHE A 11 -5.19 4.01 11.31
N VAL A 12 -5.14 3.55 12.56
CA VAL A 12 -4.59 2.23 12.90
C VAL A 12 -5.50 1.10 12.39
N ALA A 13 -6.82 1.26 12.49
CA ALA A 13 -7.80 0.29 12.02
C ALA A 13 -7.77 0.09 10.49
N MET A 14 -7.20 1.03 9.73
CA MET A 14 -7.05 0.88 8.30
C MET A 14 -6.02 -0.19 7.91
N GLU A 15 -5.04 -0.54 8.75
CA GLU A 15 -4.06 -1.59 8.43
C GLU A 15 -4.71 -2.97 8.22
N PRO A 16 -5.53 -3.50 9.14
CA PRO A 16 -6.25 -4.75 8.88
C PRO A 16 -7.27 -4.62 7.73
N VAL A 17 -7.89 -3.45 7.54
CA VAL A 17 -8.80 -3.22 6.40
C VAL A 17 -8.04 -3.30 5.07
N ALA A 18 -6.87 -2.67 4.98
CA ALA A 18 -6.00 -2.71 3.81
C ALA A 18 -5.51 -4.14 3.54
N TYR A 19 -5.11 -4.87 4.59
CA TYR A 19 -4.74 -6.28 4.48
C TYR A 19 -5.89 -7.12 3.88
N LEU A 20 -7.10 -7.00 4.43
CA LEU A 20 -8.26 -7.78 3.99
C LEU A 20 -8.67 -7.39 2.56
N ALA A 21 -8.67 -6.10 2.24
CA ALA A 21 -8.95 -5.62 0.90
C ALA A 21 -7.91 -6.14 -0.11
N HIS A 22 -6.63 -6.06 0.24
CA HIS A 22 -5.54 -6.54 -0.61
C HIS A 22 -5.66 -8.05 -0.86
N ARG A 23 -5.84 -8.85 0.21
CA ARG A 23 -5.95 -10.31 0.11
C ARG A 23 -7.21 -10.79 -0.62
N PHE A 24 -8.37 -10.25 -0.27
CA PHE A 24 -9.66 -10.81 -0.70
C PHE A 24 -10.34 -10.06 -1.83
N VAL A 25 -10.02 -8.78 -2.02
CA VAL A 25 -10.58 -7.97 -3.12
C VAL A 25 -9.56 -7.85 -4.25
N MET A 26 -8.33 -7.46 -3.95
CA MET A 26 -7.28 -7.24 -4.96
C MET A 26 -6.64 -8.54 -5.44
N HIS A 27 -6.51 -9.56 -4.61
CA HIS A 27 -6.07 -10.91 -5.00
C HIS A 27 -7.20 -11.94 -5.03
N GLY A 28 -8.45 -11.48 -4.92
CA GLY A 28 -9.64 -12.34 -4.96
C GLY A 28 -10.01 -12.86 -6.35
N ARG A 29 -11.13 -13.59 -6.44
CA ARG A 29 -11.61 -14.22 -7.71
C ARG A 29 -12.40 -13.29 -8.64
N HIS A 30 -12.53 -12.00 -8.30
CA HIS A 30 -13.43 -11.05 -8.99
C HIS A 30 -12.68 -10.02 -9.84
N ARG A 31 -13.43 -9.04 -10.39
CA ARG A 31 -12.88 -7.93 -11.19
C ARG A 31 -11.76 -7.17 -10.46
N GLY A 32 -11.74 -7.18 -9.13
CA GLY A 32 -10.66 -6.60 -8.33
C GLY A 32 -9.27 -7.13 -8.74
N ALA A 33 -9.11 -8.45 -8.87
CA ALA A 33 -7.86 -9.01 -9.35
C ALA A 33 -7.44 -8.51 -10.73
N ARG A 34 -8.38 -8.17 -11.61
CA ARG A 34 -8.03 -7.59 -12.92
C ARG A 34 -7.42 -6.19 -12.80
N TRP A 35 -7.90 -5.36 -11.87
CA TRP A 35 -7.31 -4.04 -11.63
C TRP A 35 -5.93 -4.16 -11.01
N HIS A 36 -5.77 -5.05 -10.04
CA HIS A 36 -4.52 -5.22 -9.32
C HIS A 36 -3.44 -5.95 -10.12
N VAL A 37 -3.78 -6.81 -11.08
CA VAL A 37 -2.79 -7.48 -11.96
C VAL A 37 -1.90 -6.49 -12.70
N SER A 38 -2.41 -5.30 -13.04
CA SER A 38 -1.59 -4.23 -13.65
C SER A 38 -0.41 -3.84 -12.77
N HIS A 39 -0.61 -3.86 -11.45
CA HIS A 39 0.38 -3.51 -10.44
C HIS A 39 1.52 -4.53 -10.31
N HIS A 40 1.20 -5.81 -10.51
CA HIS A 40 2.18 -6.90 -10.40
C HIS A 40 3.10 -7.04 -11.62
N ARG A 41 2.81 -6.30 -12.70
CA ARG A 41 3.57 -6.38 -13.95
C ARG A 41 4.66 -5.30 -13.97
N PRO A 42 5.88 -5.60 -14.43
CA PRO A 42 6.91 -4.59 -14.63
C PRO A 42 6.44 -3.56 -15.67
N ARG A 43 6.19 -2.31 -15.27
CA ARG A 43 5.80 -1.20 -16.17
C ARG A 43 6.40 0.13 -15.69
N ARG A 44 6.41 1.14 -16.57
CA ARG A 44 6.92 2.51 -16.32
C ARG A 44 5.83 3.57 -16.27
N ASP A 45 4.57 3.14 -16.34
CA ASP A 45 3.45 4.02 -16.59
C ASP A 45 3.14 4.82 -15.31
N ARG A 46 2.84 6.11 -15.45
CA ARG A 46 2.48 6.95 -14.30
C ARG A 46 1.16 6.51 -13.68
N PHE A 47 0.27 5.91 -14.48
CA PHE A 47 -1.05 5.44 -14.08
C PHE A 47 -1.21 3.95 -14.36
N GLU A 48 -1.95 3.26 -13.49
CA GLU A 48 -2.27 1.85 -13.56
C GLU A 48 -3.77 1.63 -13.40
N ASP A 49 -4.29 0.52 -13.91
CA ASP A 49 -5.66 0.08 -13.61
C ASP A 49 -5.89 -0.08 -12.10
N ASN A 50 -4.82 -0.34 -11.35
CA ASN A 50 -4.78 -0.40 -9.89
C ASN A 50 -5.16 0.94 -9.22
N ASP A 51 -4.98 2.08 -9.89
CA ASP A 51 -5.30 3.40 -9.33
C ASP A 51 -6.81 3.61 -9.09
N ARG A 52 -7.65 2.70 -9.60
CA ARG A 52 -9.08 2.66 -9.26
C ARG A 52 -9.31 2.44 -7.76
N TYR A 53 -8.43 1.71 -7.07
CA TYR A 53 -8.58 1.46 -5.64
C TYR A 53 -8.48 2.73 -4.78
N PRO A 54 -7.39 3.53 -4.86
CA PRO A 54 -7.33 4.78 -4.13
C PRO A 54 -8.43 5.75 -4.56
N PHE A 55 -8.87 5.74 -5.82
CA PHE A 55 -10.00 6.57 -6.28
C PHE A 55 -11.34 6.17 -5.61
N VAL A 56 -11.66 4.88 -5.58
CA VAL A 56 -12.88 4.35 -4.92
C VAL A 56 -12.84 4.64 -3.42
N LEU A 57 -11.69 4.38 -2.77
CA LEU A 57 -11.53 4.66 -1.35
C LEU A 57 -11.67 6.16 -1.05
N ALA A 58 -11.09 7.03 -1.88
CA ALA A 58 -11.25 8.48 -1.77
C ALA A 58 -12.71 8.90 -1.91
N ALA A 59 -13.44 8.38 -2.90
CA ALA A 59 -14.86 8.69 -3.08
C ALA A 59 -15.69 8.30 -1.84
N ILE A 60 -15.51 7.09 -1.30
CA ILE A 60 -16.19 6.63 -0.08
C ILE A 60 -15.84 7.54 1.11
N THR A 61 -14.56 7.89 1.25
CA THR A 61 -14.07 8.74 2.34
C THR A 61 -14.63 10.15 2.25
N ILE A 62 -14.69 10.74 1.06
CA ILE A 62 -15.28 12.07 0.82
C ILE A 62 -16.77 12.06 1.18
N LEU A 63 -17.51 11.03 0.78
CA LEU A 63 -18.92 10.90 1.13
C LEU A 63 -19.12 10.77 2.65
N ALA A 64 -18.27 10.01 3.34
CA ALA A 64 -18.30 9.90 4.79
C ALA A 64 -18.00 11.23 5.48
N ILE A 65 -17.01 11.99 4.99
CA ILE A 65 -16.70 13.32 5.50
C ILE A 65 -17.86 14.28 5.25
N ALA A 66 -18.42 14.30 4.04
CA ALA A 66 -19.55 15.15 3.69
C ALA A 66 -20.77 14.88 4.60
N ALA A 67 -21.11 13.60 4.80
CA ALA A 67 -22.14 13.19 5.75
C ALA A 67 -21.80 13.60 7.19
N GLY A 68 -20.53 13.46 7.59
CA GLY A 68 -20.08 13.89 8.91
C GLY A 68 -20.15 15.39 9.14
N THR A 69 -20.01 16.19 8.08
CA THR A 69 -20.11 17.66 8.15
C THR A 69 -21.55 18.18 8.02
N SER A 70 -22.50 17.37 7.53
CA SER A 70 -23.87 17.83 7.30
C SER A 70 -24.73 17.89 8.56
N SER A 71 -24.38 17.15 9.62
CA SER A 71 -25.12 17.15 10.88
C SER A 71 -24.24 16.79 12.08
N ALA A 72 -24.57 17.39 13.23
CA ALA A 72 -23.95 17.08 14.52
C ALA A 72 -24.01 15.57 14.86
N SER A 73 -25.08 14.88 14.46
CA SER A 73 -25.29 13.45 14.73
C SER A 73 -24.33 12.56 13.96
N PHE A 74 -23.81 13.01 12.81
CA PHE A 74 -22.89 12.25 11.97
C PHE A 74 -21.43 12.66 12.12
N ARG A 75 -21.13 13.66 12.96
CA ARG A 75 -19.80 14.27 13.12
C ARG A 75 -18.65 13.28 13.26
N VAL A 76 -18.89 12.12 13.88
CA VAL A 76 -17.91 11.05 14.01
C VAL A 76 -17.37 10.57 12.65
N LEU A 77 -18.18 10.57 11.59
CA LEU A 77 -17.79 10.17 10.24
C LEU A 77 -16.75 11.11 9.63
N ALA A 78 -16.78 12.40 9.97
CA ALA A 78 -15.74 13.34 9.52
C ALA A 78 -14.39 13.02 10.16
N TRP A 79 -14.37 12.64 11.44
CA TRP A 79 -13.15 12.23 12.14
C TRP A 79 -12.63 10.87 11.67
N VAL A 80 -13.53 9.91 11.44
CA VAL A 80 -13.18 8.62 10.82
C VAL A 80 -12.59 8.85 9.44
N GLY A 81 -13.26 9.68 8.62
CA GLY A 81 -12.80 10.03 7.29
C GLY A 81 -11.41 10.67 7.30
N ALA A 82 -11.14 11.59 8.24
CA ALA A 82 -9.82 12.19 8.41
C ALA A 82 -8.73 11.14 8.74
N GLY A 83 -9.04 10.14 9.59
CA GLY A 83 -8.13 9.02 9.87
C GLY A 83 -7.86 8.14 8.64
N VAL A 84 -8.91 7.84 7.86
CA VAL A 84 -8.81 7.08 6.61
C VAL A 84 -7.99 7.86 5.56
N THR A 85 -8.21 9.17 5.44
CA THR A 85 -7.43 10.05 4.56
C THR A 85 -5.97 10.08 4.96
N LEU A 86 -5.66 10.17 6.27
CA LEU A 86 -4.28 10.15 6.75
C LEU A 86 -3.59 8.81 6.42
N TYR A 87 -4.30 7.69 6.58
CA TYR A 87 -3.78 6.38 6.18
C TYR A 87 -3.55 6.30 4.67
N GLY A 88 -4.53 6.74 3.87
CA GLY A 88 -4.43 6.75 2.40
C GLY A 88 -3.29 7.62 1.89
N ALA A 89 -3.07 8.81 2.46
CA ALA A 89 -1.96 9.69 2.12
C ALA A 89 -0.61 9.05 2.47
N THR A 90 -0.50 8.44 3.66
CA THR A 90 0.70 7.69 4.08
C THR A 90 0.95 6.50 3.15
N TYR A 91 -0.10 5.77 2.79
CA TYR A 91 -0.04 4.64 1.88
C TYR A 91 0.50 5.08 0.52
N LEU A 92 -0.11 6.10 -0.11
CA LEU A 92 0.33 6.62 -1.42
C LEU A 92 1.78 7.11 -1.41
N PHE A 93 2.20 7.76 -0.33
CA PHE A 93 3.58 8.18 -0.17
C PHE A 93 4.54 6.97 -0.11
N VAL A 94 4.27 5.99 0.75
CA VAL A 94 5.15 4.83 0.86
C VAL A 94 5.12 3.98 -0.41
N HIS A 95 3.94 3.79 -1.00
CA HIS A 95 3.72 2.93 -2.15
C HIS A 95 4.24 3.55 -3.46
N ASP A 96 3.67 4.67 -3.89
CA ASP A 96 3.89 5.24 -5.22
C ASP A 96 5.10 6.19 -5.27
N VAL A 97 5.47 6.79 -4.14
CA VAL A 97 6.62 7.69 -4.06
C VAL A 97 7.88 6.94 -3.62
N TYR A 98 7.84 6.16 -2.53
CA TYR A 98 9.04 5.53 -1.99
C TYR A 98 9.39 4.18 -2.66
N ILE A 99 8.42 3.27 -2.76
CA ILE A 99 8.62 1.90 -3.27
C ILE A 99 8.69 1.89 -4.79
N HIS A 100 7.60 2.30 -5.46
CA HIS A 100 7.45 2.22 -6.91
C HIS A 100 8.02 3.43 -7.65
N ARG A 101 8.20 4.56 -6.97
CA ARG A 101 8.78 5.79 -7.53
C ARG A 101 8.08 6.26 -8.82
N ARG A 102 6.76 6.03 -8.90
CA ARG A 102 5.87 6.39 -10.02
C ARG A 102 5.60 7.89 -10.06
N ILE A 103 5.45 8.52 -8.90
CA ILE A 103 5.12 9.95 -8.79
C ILE A 103 6.38 10.82 -8.69
N ALA A 104 7.38 10.37 -7.93
CA ALA A 104 8.66 11.05 -7.76
C ALA A 104 9.80 10.05 -7.57
N ARG A 105 11.00 10.38 -8.06
CA ARG A 105 12.18 9.50 -8.06
C ARG A 105 13.21 9.94 -7.01
N PHE A 106 12.87 9.76 -5.74
CA PHE A 106 13.78 10.07 -4.65
C PHE A 106 14.84 8.97 -4.44
N THR A 107 16.03 9.35 -3.99
CA THR A 107 17.19 8.46 -3.77
C THR A 107 17.54 8.23 -2.30
N TRP A 108 16.90 8.96 -1.37
CA TRP A 108 17.14 8.78 0.06
C TRP A 108 16.55 7.45 0.56
N ARG A 109 17.11 6.96 1.66
CA ARG A 109 16.73 5.70 2.29
C ARG A 109 16.42 5.91 3.75
N CYS A 110 15.42 5.19 4.27
CA CYS A 110 15.24 5.07 5.71
C CYS A 110 14.88 3.64 6.09
N ARG A 111 15.39 3.20 7.24
CA ARG A 111 15.31 1.80 7.67
C ARG A 111 13.86 1.27 7.79
N PRO A 112 12.89 2.03 8.35
CA PRO A 112 11.51 1.56 8.41
C PRO A 112 10.86 1.40 7.03
N LEU A 113 11.03 2.37 6.12
CA LEU A 113 10.44 2.28 4.79
C LEU A 113 11.15 1.23 3.92
N ASP A 114 12.44 0.99 4.12
CA ASP A 114 13.17 -0.10 3.48
C ASP A 114 12.63 -1.48 3.91
N ALA A 115 12.23 -1.63 5.18
CA ALA A 115 11.60 -2.86 5.67
C ALA A 115 10.23 -3.09 5.02
N VAL A 116 9.42 -2.03 4.89
CA VAL A 116 8.14 -2.08 4.18
C VAL A 116 8.35 -2.38 2.69
N ARG A 117 9.33 -1.73 2.06
CA ARG A 117 9.70 -1.99 0.67
C ARG A 117 10.08 -3.44 0.43
N GLU A 118 10.89 -4.03 1.32
CA GLU A 118 11.27 -5.45 1.19
C GLU A 118 10.07 -6.37 1.35
N ALA A 119 9.18 -6.11 2.32
CA ALA A 119 7.95 -6.87 2.46
C ALA A 119 7.07 -6.78 1.19
N HIS A 120 6.94 -5.59 0.62
CA HIS A 120 6.21 -5.37 -0.63
C HIS A 120 6.88 -6.06 -1.83
N ARG A 121 8.22 -6.05 -1.91
CA ARG A 121 8.97 -6.80 -2.93
C ARG A 121 8.69 -8.30 -2.82
N ILE A 122 8.70 -8.86 -1.61
CA ILE A 122 8.38 -10.26 -1.33
C ILE A 122 6.96 -10.59 -1.82
N HIS A 123 6.00 -9.71 -1.55
CA HIS A 123 4.64 -9.86 -2.06
C HIS A 123 4.63 -9.95 -3.61
N HIS A 124 5.31 -9.04 -4.29
CA HIS A 124 5.41 -9.01 -5.76
C HIS A 124 6.13 -10.22 -6.38
N LEU A 125 6.99 -10.93 -5.64
CA LEU A 125 7.64 -12.14 -6.15
C LEU A 125 6.64 -13.25 -6.42
N TRP A 126 5.59 -13.36 -5.59
CA TRP A 126 4.72 -14.53 -5.57
C TRP A 126 3.23 -14.21 -5.64
N GLY A 127 2.82 -12.94 -5.55
CA GLY A 127 1.41 -12.54 -5.47
C GLY A 127 0.70 -13.12 -4.24
N GLY A 128 1.45 -13.32 -3.16
CA GLY A 128 0.99 -13.96 -1.91
C GLY A 128 1.34 -13.13 -0.69
N GLU A 129 1.34 -13.72 0.51
CA GLU A 129 1.79 -12.99 1.71
C GLU A 129 3.19 -12.35 1.51
N PRO A 130 3.46 -11.18 2.11
CA PRO A 130 2.59 -10.40 3.01
C PRO A 130 1.56 -9.53 2.24
N TYR A 131 0.30 -9.51 2.67
CA TYR A 131 -0.69 -8.55 2.14
C TYR A 131 -0.78 -7.24 2.94
N GLY A 132 -0.25 -7.21 4.17
CA GLY A 132 -0.18 -6.00 5.00
C GLY A 132 0.79 -4.99 4.39
N PHE A 133 0.63 -3.71 4.71
CA PHE A 133 1.37 -2.65 4.04
C PHE A 133 2.22 -1.80 4.97
N LEU A 134 1.64 -0.97 5.85
CA LEU A 134 2.45 -0.08 6.69
C LEU A 134 3.11 -0.85 7.85
N VAL A 135 2.48 -1.93 8.33
CA VAL A 135 3.01 -2.79 9.38
C VAL A 135 2.98 -4.25 8.88
N PRO A 136 3.77 -4.60 7.86
CA PRO A 136 3.67 -5.89 7.20
C PRO A 136 4.29 -6.99 8.08
N ILE A 137 3.57 -8.10 8.23
CA ILE A 137 4.06 -9.29 8.90
C ILE A 137 4.56 -10.26 7.83
N VAL A 138 5.89 -10.41 7.72
CA VAL A 138 6.50 -11.34 6.77
C VAL A 138 6.84 -12.65 7.50
N PRO A 139 6.24 -13.78 7.10
CA PRO A 139 6.62 -15.10 7.62
C PRO A 139 8.12 -15.37 7.45
N ALA A 140 8.77 -15.96 8.46
CA ALA A 140 10.21 -16.25 8.44
C ALA A 140 10.62 -17.09 7.22
N THR A 141 9.82 -18.10 6.88
CA THR A 141 10.03 -18.97 5.72
C THR A 141 9.99 -18.21 4.39
N LEU A 142 9.09 -17.23 4.23
CA LEU A 142 9.02 -16.39 3.03
C LEU A 142 10.21 -15.43 2.96
N ARG A 143 10.63 -14.88 4.11
CA ARG A 143 11.82 -14.04 4.19
C ARG A 143 13.10 -14.79 3.86
N GLU A 144 13.22 -16.05 4.29
CA GLU A 144 14.37 -16.90 3.94
C GLU A 144 14.35 -17.26 2.46
N ARG A 145 13.18 -17.67 1.94
CA ARG A 145 13.00 -17.98 0.53
C ARG A 145 13.28 -16.78 -0.37
N SER A 146 12.99 -15.55 0.05
CA SER A 146 13.22 -14.37 -0.79
C SER A 146 14.70 -14.04 -0.98
N ARG A 147 15.57 -14.53 -0.08
CA ARG A 147 17.03 -14.37 -0.17
C ARG A 147 17.66 -15.26 -1.25
N THR A 148 16.96 -16.32 -1.67
CA THR A 148 17.45 -17.21 -2.74
C THR A 148 17.04 -16.73 -4.14
N VAL A 149 16.26 -15.64 -4.23
CA VAL A 149 15.74 -15.10 -5.49
C VAL A 149 16.48 -13.80 -5.85
N ASP A 150 17.29 -13.87 -6.91
CA ASP A 150 18.05 -12.71 -7.44
C ASP A 150 17.18 -11.74 -8.26
N ARG A 151 15.95 -12.14 -8.63
CA ARG A 151 15.00 -11.28 -9.34
C ARG A 151 14.45 -10.20 -8.40
N ASP A 152 14.56 -8.94 -8.82
CA ASP A 152 13.81 -7.83 -8.23
C ASP A 152 12.57 -7.49 -9.09
N PRO A 153 11.34 -7.80 -8.64
CA PRO A 153 10.12 -7.47 -9.38
C PRO A 153 9.81 -5.97 -9.38
N LEU A 154 10.43 -5.19 -8.48
CA LEU A 154 10.31 -3.73 -8.44
C LEU A 154 11.34 -3.04 -9.36
N ALA A 155 12.32 -3.80 -9.87
CA ALA A 155 13.28 -3.26 -10.81
C ALA A 155 12.57 -2.99 -12.14
N THR A 156 12.64 -1.74 -12.57
CA THR A 156 12.14 -1.33 -13.87
C THR A 156 13.01 -1.96 -14.95
N GLU A 157 12.41 -2.52 -16.02
CA GLU A 157 13.15 -3.13 -17.13
C GLU A 157 14.31 -2.22 -17.58
N GLY A 158 15.53 -2.79 -17.59
CA GLY A 158 16.76 -2.10 -18.00
C GLY A 158 17.88 -1.97 -16.96
N ARG A 159 17.73 -2.48 -15.72
CA ARG A 159 18.85 -2.52 -14.75
C ARG A 159 19.04 -3.91 -14.16
N ARG A 160 19.87 -4.74 -14.83
CA ARG A 160 20.57 -5.84 -14.14
C ARG A 160 21.52 -5.20 -13.14
N THR A 161 21.09 -4.98 -11.91
CA THR A 161 22.05 -4.68 -10.83
C THR A 161 22.75 -5.98 -10.50
N ARG A 162 23.92 -6.18 -11.11
CA ARG A 162 24.93 -7.11 -10.59
C ARG A 162 25.14 -6.71 -9.13
N PHE A 163 24.73 -7.57 -8.20
CA PHE A 163 25.15 -7.48 -6.81
C PHE A 163 26.66 -7.69 -6.81
N GLU A 164 27.43 -6.61 -6.81
CA GLU A 164 28.82 -6.66 -6.39
C GLU A 164 28.80 -6.68 -4.86
N PRO A 165 29.26 -7.77 -4.21
CA PRO A 165 29.45 -7.74 -2.77
C PRO A 165 30.53 -6.68 -2.48
N ALA A 166 30.25 -5.83 -1.49
CA ALA A 166 31.23 -4.90 -0.97
C ALA A 166 32.49 -5.67 -0.54
N ALA A 167 33.64 -5.24 -1.06
CA ALA A 167 34.96 -5.68 -0.65
C ALA A 167 35.28 -5.21 0.78
#